data_AF-A0A2W4R4F0-F1
#
_entry.id   AF-A0A2W4R4F0-F1
#
_cell.length_a   1.000
_cell.length_b   1.000
_cell.length_c   1.000
_cell.angle_alpha   90.00
_cell.angle_beta   90.00
_cell.angle_gamma   90.00
#
_symmetry.space_group_name_H-M   'P 1'
#
loop_
_entity.id
_entity.type
_entity.pdbx_description
1 polymer ?
#
loop_
_entity_poly.entity_id
_entity_poly.type
_entity_poly.pdbx_seq_one_letter_code
_entity_poly.pdbx_strand_id
1 'polypeptide(L)'
;MSHKNQLSRWLDKVLSLKYLNAGFLHPFEMRLSTIIRDSKLLDGYERFTNAVAAVDSAFEELQTCQPPLLRAKPQKNAILRQRGKILDIVYTLHPSREFVAEVKAASKRHSLATAKSKPVDNSG
;
A
#
# COMPACT_ATOMS: atom_id res chain seq x y z
N MET A 1 -7.31 -8.81 8.09
CA MET A 1 -7.01 -7.63 8.94
C MET A 1 -6.37 -8.05 10.27
N SER A 2 -5.16 -8.64 10.23
CA SER A 2 -4.38 -8.98 11.44
C SER A 2 -3.00 -8.33 11.36
N HIS A 3 -2.95 -7.05 10.99
CA HIS A 3 -1.70 -6.28 11.04
C HIS A 3 -1.59 -5.61 12.41
N LYS A 4 -0.49 -5.87 13.11
CA LYS A 4 -0.11 -5.33 14.42
C LYS A 4 0.30 -3.85 14.30
N ASN A 5 1.03 -3.46 13.26
CA ASN A 5 1.46 -2.07 13.08
C ASN A 5 0.36 -1.21 12.40
N GLN A 6 0.14 0.00 12.93
CA GLN A 6 -0.77 0.98 12.32
C GLN A 6 -0.33 1.38 10.91
N LEU A 7 0.99 1.50 10.68
CA LEU A 7 1.54 1.84 9.38
C LEU A 7 1.27 0.73 8.35
N SER A 8 1.38 -0.53 8.74
CA SER A 8 1.05 -1.68 7.88
C SER A 8 -0.44 -1.66 7.49
N ARG A 9 -1.34 -1.35 8.43
CA ARG A 9 -2.78 -1.19 8.13
C ARG A 9 -3.05 -0.04 7.16
N TRP A 10 -2.34 1.07 7.30
CA TRP A 10 -2.47 2.20 6.37
C TRP A 10 -1.95 1.81 4.98
N LEU A 11 -0.77 1.17 4.90
CA LEU A 11 -0.18 0.70 3.65
C LEU A 11 -1.07 -0.32 2.95
N ASP A 12 -1.66 -1.28 3.66
CA ASP A 12 -2.61 -2.25 3.11
C ASP A 12 -3.79 -1.54 2.40
N LYS A 13 -4.39 -0.54 3.05
CA LYS A 13 -5.46 0.26 2.44
C LYS A 13 -4.97 0.96 1.17
N VAL A 14 -3.81 1.61 1.21
CA VAL A 14 -3.27 2.33 0.05
C VAL A 14 -2.99 1.36 -1.10
N LEU A 15 -2.39 0.20 -0.81
CA LEU A 15 -2.12 -0.83 -1.80
C LEU A 15 -3.41 -1.40 -2.40
N SER A 16 -4.43 -1.64 -1.58
CA SER A 16 -5.74 -2.12 -2.04
C SER A 16 -6.36 -1.15 -3.04
N LEU A 17 -6.28 0.17 -2.80
CA LEU A 17 -6.76 1.18 -3.75
C LEU A 17 -5.93 1.21 -5.05
N LYS A 18 -4.60 1.07 -4.96
CA LYS A 18 -3.72 1.13 -6.14
C LYS A 18 -3.86 -0.11 -7.02
N TYR A 19 -3.86 -1.29 -6.43
CA TYR A 19 -3.96 -2.57 -7.15
C TYR A 19 -5.39 -2.95 -7.55
N LEU A 20 -6.38 -2.18 -7.15
CA LEU A 20 -7.69 -2.25 -7.78
C LEU A 20 -7.62 -1.86 -9.27
N ASN A 21 -6.85 -0.81 -9.56
CA ASN A 21 -6.71 -0.25 -10.91
C ASN A 21 -5.50 -0.84 -11.67
N ALA A 22 -4.57 -1.48 -10.97
CA ALA A 22 -3.36 -2.08 -11.55
C ALA A 22 -3.44 -3.62 -11.60
N GLY A 23 -2.72 -4.22 -12.54
CA GLY A 23 -2.55 -5.68 -12.62
C GLY A 23 -1.37 -6.18 -11.78
N PHE A 24 -1.32 -7.50 -11.56
CA PHE A 24 -0.20 -8.18 -10.88
C PHE A 24 1.17 -7.91 -11.53
N LEU A 25 1.20 -7.68 -12.84
CA LEU A 25 2.43 -7.42 -13.61
C LEU A 25 2.97 -6.00 -13.45
N HIS A 26 2.21 -5.09 -12.84
CA HIS A 26 2.60 -3.70 -12.71
C HIS A 26 3.17 -3.44 -11.32
N PRO A 27 4.49 -3.24 -11.17
CA PRO A 27 5.04 -2.78 -9.90
C PRO A 27 4.53 -1.38 -9.58
N PHE A 28 4.42 -1.08 -8.30
CA PHE A 28 4.02 0.24 -7.82
C PHE A 28 5.18 0.91 -7.09
N GLU A 29 5.47 2.15 -7.48
CA GLU A 29 6.48 2.97 -6.84
C GLU A 29 5.86 3.93 -5.83
N MET A 30 6.44 4.00 -4.63
CA MET A 30 6.01 4.90 -3.57
C MET A 30 7.22 5.56 -2.91
N ARG A 31 7.13 6.87 -2.70
CA ARG A 31 8.18 7.64 -2.03
C ARG A 31 8.01 7.62 -0.52
N LEU A 32 9.13 7.58 0.21
CA LEU A 32 9.13 7.74 1.67
C LEU A 32 8.48 9.06 2.09
N SER A 33 8.80 10.16 1.41
CA SER A 33 8.17 11.46 1.66
C SER A 33 6.65 11.43 1.54
N THR A 34 6.12 10.67 0.58
CA THR A 34 4.66 10.46 0.39
C THR A 34 4.08 9.63 1.54
N ILE A 35 4.77 8.56 1.96
CA ILE A 35 4.35 7.75 3.11
C ILE A 35 4.30 8.59 4.38
N ILE A 36 5.34 9.38 4.66
CA ILE A 36 5.38 10.27 5.83
C ILE A 36 4.20 11.24 5.79
N ARG A 37 4.07 11.99 4.69
CA ARG A 37 3.04 13.02 4.52
C ARG A 37 1.63 12.48 4.65
N ASP A 38 1.33 11.37 3.98
CA ASP A 38 -0.05 10.87 3.83
C ASP A 38 -0.45 9.92 4.97
N SER A 39 0.51 9.24 5.61
CA SER A 39 0.21 8.42 6.79
C SER A 39 0.02 9.26 8.04
N LYS A 40 0.75 10.37 8.19
CA LYS A 40 0.84 11.15 9.44
C LYS A 40 1.31 10.35 10.67
N LEU A 41 1.73 9.10 10.47
CA LEU A 41 2.21 8.20 11.52
C LEU A 41 3.71 8.33 11.76
N LEU A 42 4.42 9.01 10.85
CA LEU A 42 5.87 9.16 10.90
C LEU A 42 6.33 10.58 11.27
N ASP A 43 5.39 11.51 11.52
CA ASP A 43 5.68 12.92 11.83
C ASP A 43 6.49 13.08 13.14
N GLY A 44 6.43 12.10 14.05
CA GLY A 44 7.18 12.08 15.31
C GLY A 44 8.63 11.56 15.21
N TYR A 45 9.09 11.09 14.04
CA TYR A 45 10.47 10.62 13.88
C TYR A 45 11.41 11.78 13.56
N GLU A 46 12.27 12.14 14.51
CA GLU A 46 13.28 13.20 14.32
C GLU A 46 14.38 12.81 13.32
N ARG A 47 14.63 11.51 13.14
CA ARG A 47 15.68 10.98 12.26
C ARG A 47 15.10 10.25 11.07
N PHE A 48 15.56 10.63 9.88
CA PHE A 48 15.23 9.97 8.61
C PHE A 48 15.45 8.45 8.64
N THR A 49 16.55 7.99 9.24
CA THR A 49 16.86 6.55 9.36
C THR A 49 15.82 5.77 10.16
N ASN A 50 15.22 6.39 11.18
CA ASN A 50 14.21 5.75 12.01
C ASN A 50 12.88 5.64 11.27
N ALA A 51 12.51 6.67 10.51
CA ALA A 51 11.36 6.63 9.62
C ALA A 51 11.52 5.53 8.55
N VAL A 52 12.71 5.40 7.97
CA VAL A 52 13.05 4.31 7.04
C VAL A 52 12.86 2.94 7.70
N ALA A 53 13.43 2.74 8.90
CA ALA A 53 13.33 1.47 9.61
C ALA A 53 11.88 1.11 9.96
N ALA A 54 11.06 2.10 10.34
CA ALA A 54 9.63 1.89 10.62
C ALA A 54 8.86 1.47 9.37
N VAL A 55 9.13 2.10 8.22
CA VAL A 55 8.55 1.74 6.93
C VAL A 55 8.99 0.34 6.49
N ASP A 56 10.26 0.01 6.68
CA ASP A 56 10.81 -1.31 6.35
C ASP A 56 10.15 -2.43 7.16
N SER A 57 9.98 -2.21 8.47
CA SER A 57 9.28 -3.14 9.36
C SER A 57 7.82 -3.30 8.96
N ALA A 58 7.16 -2.22 8.55
CA ALA A 58 5.79 -2.30 8.04
C ALA A 58 5.71 -3.13 6.74
N PHE A 59 6.64 -2.93 5.80
CA PHE A 59 6.69 -3.74 4.58
C PHE A 59 7.01 -5.21 4.84
N GLU A 60 7.88 -5.50 5.80
CA GLU A 60 8.17 -6.87 6.23
C GLU A 60 6.91 -7.56 6.80
N GLU A 61 6.10 -6.83 7.56
CA GLU A 61 4.81 -7.35 8.04
C GLU A 61 3.84 -7.64 6.88
N LEU A 62 3.79 -6.80 5.86
CA LEU A 62 2.97 -7.04 4.65
C LEU A 62 3.49 -8.21 3.80
N GLN A 63 4.78 -8.53 3.90
CA GLN A 63 5.36 -9.67 3.21
C GLN A 63 5.09 -10.98 3.98
N THR A 64 5.12 -10.94 5.31
CA THR A 64 5.05 -12.11 6.18
C THR A 64 3.64 -12.44 6.66
N CYS A 65 2.66 -11.56 6.42
CA CYS A 65 1.26 -11.84 6.71
C CYS A 65 0.72 -12.99 5.83
N GLN A 66 -0.37 -13.63 6.27
CA GLN A 66 -1.03 -14.70 5.53
C GLN A 66 -2.50 -14.33 5.23
N PRO A 67 -2.90 -14.25 3.96
CA PRO A 67 -2.06 -14.35 2.77
C PRO A 67 -1.06 -13.17 2.66
N PRO A 68 0.11 -13.36 2.02
CA PRO A 68 1.08 -12.29 1.84
C PRO A 68 0.51 -11.21 0.94
N LEU A 69 0.77 -9.94 1.25
CA LEU A 69 0.35 -8.81 0.41
C LEU A 69 1.42 -8.47 -0.63
N LEU A 70 2.69 -8.67 -0.28
CA LEU A 70 3.85 -8.45 -1.15
C LEU A 70 4.52 -9.77 -1.52
N ARG A 71 4.91 -9.92 -2.78
CA ARG A 71 5.62 -11.12 -3.27
C ARG A 71 7.06 -11.17 -2.79
N ALA A 72 7.68 -10.01 -2.61
CA ALA A 72 9.08 -9.87 -2.26
C ALA A 72 9.30 -8.59 -1.46
N LYS A 73 10.45 -8.52 -0.79
CA LYS A 73 10.91 -7.32 -0.11
C LYS A 73 10.99 -6.15 -1.11
N PRO A 74 10.45 -4.97 -0.77
CA PRO A 74 10.54 -3.79 -1.64
C PRO A 74 11.97 -3.43 -2.00
N GLN A 75 12.20 -3.10 -3.27
CA GLN A 75 13.46 -2.52 -3.70
C GLN A 75 13.51 -1.05 -3.28
N LYS A 76 14.64 -0.60 -2.75
CA LYS A 76 14.83 0.78 -2.27
C LYS A 76 15.85 1.50 -3.12
N ASN A 77 15.44 2.61 -3.71
CA ASN A 77 16.31 3.47 -4.51
C ASN A 77 16.38 4.84 -3.84
N ALA A 78 17.57 5.22 -3.35
CA ALA A 78 17.78 6.54 -2.77
C ALA A 78 17.87 7.59 -3.89
N ILE A 79 17.03 8.62 -3.81
CA ILE A 79 17.18 9.82 -4.63
C ILE A 79 18.19 10.73 -3.93
N LEU A 80 19.26 11.10 -4.63
CA LEU A 80 20.30 11.97 -4.11
C LEU A 80 20.09 13.42 -4.60
N ARG A 81 20.41 14.39 -3.74
CA ARG A 81 20.59 15.79 -4.15
C ARG A 81 21.96 15.98 -4.82
N GLN A 82 22.11 17.11 -5.50
CA GLN A 82 23.45 17.65 -5.81
C GLN A 82 24.26 17.72 -4.51
N ARG A 83 25.47 17.14 -4.51
CA ARG A 83 26.35 16.88 -3.34
C ARG A 83 26.09 15.59 -2.54
N GLY A 84 25.34 14.62 -3.07
CA GLY A 84 25.28 13.25 -2.54
C GLY A 84 24.47 13.08 -1.25
N LYS A 85 23.79 14.12 -0.77
CA LYS A 85 22.85 14.01 0.36
C LYS A 85 21.58 13.29 -0.10
N ILE A 86 21.10 12.33 0.70
CA ILE A 86 19.82 11.65 0.43
C ILE A 86 18.68 12.67 0.50
N LEU A 87 17.94 12.79 -0.60
CA LEU A 87 16.74 13.60 -0.72
C LEU A 87 15.50 12.82 -0.27
N ASP A 88 15.37 11.59 -0.77
CA ASP A 88 14.19 10.75 -0.58
C ASP A 88 14.53 9.28 -0.89
N ILE A 89 13.63 8.35 -0.58
CA ILE A 89 13.74 6.94 -0.96
C ILE A 89 12.49 6.54 -1.74
N VAL A 90 12.69 5.91 -2.89
CA VAL A 90 11.63 5.29 -3.68
C VAL A 90 11.61 3.79 -3.38
N TYR A 91 10.44 3.29 -2.99
CA TYR A 91 10.16 1.88 -2.79
C TYR A 91 9.43 1.33 -4.01
N THR A 92 9.96 0.27 -4.62
CA THR A 92 9.28 -0.49 -5.68
C THR A 92 8.62 -1.72 -5.07
N LEU A 93 7.29 -1.76 -5.14
CA LEU A 93 6.44 -2.78 -4.52
C LEU A 93 5.94 -3.76 -5.59
N HIS A 94 6.02 -5.05 -5.28
CA HIS A 94 5.47 -6.13 -6.10
C HIS A 94 4.36 -6.84 -5.32
N PRO A 95 3.11 -6.79 -5.78
CA PRO A 95 2.01 -7.40 -5.06
C PRO A 95 2.09 -8.93 -5.18
N SER A 96 1.54 -9.65 -4.20
CA SER A 96 1.29 -11.08 -4.37
C SER A 96 0.11 -11.31 -5.32
N ARG A 97 0.03 -12.53 -5.88
CA ARG A 97 -1.07 -12.88 -6.79
C ARG A 97 -2.39 -13.01 -6.02
N GLU A 98 -2.30 -13.58 -4.82
CA GLU A 98 -3.39 -13.82 -3.88
C GLU A 98 -4.05 -12.50 -3.49
N PHE A 99 -3.24 -11.50 -3.14
CA PHE A 99 -3.72 -10.18 -2.78
C PHE A 99 -4.45 -9.49 -3.93
N VAL A 100 -3.88 -9.48 -5.14
CA VAL A 100 -4.52 -8.86 -6.31
C VAL A 100 -5.85 -9.54 -6.63
N ALA A 101 -5.90 -10.88 -6.53
CA ALA A 101 -7.13 -11.63 -6.73
C ALA A 101 -8.19 -11.27 -5.68
N GLU A 102 -7.79 -11.16 -4.40
CA GLU A 102 -8.68 -10.80 -3.30
C GLU A 102 -9.26 -9.38 -3.45
N VAL A 103 -8.40 -8.39 -3.73
CA VAL A 103 -8.81 -6.99 -3.94
C VAL A 103 -9.82 -6.88 -5.09
N LYS A 104 -9.55 -7.56 -6.21
CA LYS A 104 -10.48 -7.57 -7.36
C LYS A 104 -11.79 -8.28 -7.04
N ALA A 105 -11.73 -9.42 -6.34
CA ALA A 105 -12.92 -10.13 -5.91
C ALA A 105 -13.75 -9.32 -4.90
N ALA A 106 -13.11 -8.60 -3.98
CA ALA A 106 -13.75 -7.69 -3.03
C ALA A 106 -14.46 -6.54 -3.75
N SER A 107 -13.79 -5.90 -4.71
CA SER A 107 -14.39 -4.82 -5.51
C SER A 107 -15.58 -5.32 -6.35
N LYS A 108 -15.46 -6.49 -6.99
CA LYS A 108 -16.58 -7.11 -7.70
C LYS A 108 -17.78 -7.35 -6.78
N ARG A 109 -17.55 -7.89 -5.56
CA ARG A 109 -18.60 -8.08 -4.54
C ARG A 109 -19.27 -6.76 -4.16
N HIS A 110 -18.48 -5.69 -3.95
CA HIS A 110 -18.99 -4.36 -3.63
C HIS A 110 -19.85 -3.77 -4.77
N SER A 111 -19.41 -3.91 -6.02
CA SER A 111 -20.18 -3.47 -7.19
C SER A 111 -21.51 -4.21 -7.33
N LEU A 112 -21.54 -5.52 -7.08
CA LEU A 112 -22.78 -6.30 -7.11
C LEU A 112 -23.75 -5.93 -5.97
N ALA A 113 -23.23 -5.68 -4.77
CA ALA A 113 -24.04 -5.26 -3.63
C ALA A 113 -24.70 -3.89 -3.88
N THR A 114 -23.94 -2.94 -4.43
CA THR A 114 -24.44 -1.58 -4.75
C THR A 114 -25.41 -1.57 -5.94
N ALA A 115 -25.23 -2.45 -6.93
CA ALA A 115 -26.20 -2.62 -8.02
C ALA A 115 -27.53 -3.20 -7.53
N LYS A 116 -27.50 -4.13 -6.55
CA LYS A 116 -28.70 -4.76 -6.00
C LYS A 116 -29.52 -3.85 -5.09
N SER A 117 -28.92 -2.77 -4.57
CA SER A 117 -29.58 -1.80 -3.68
C SER A 117 -30.20 -0.60 -4.41
N LYS A 118 -30.21 -0.53 -5.75
CA LYS A 118 -31.00 0.49 -6.45
C LYS A 118 -32.49 0.13 -6.29
N PRO A 119 -33.31 0.95 -5.61
CA PRO A 119 -34.74 0.74 -5.60
C PRO A 119 -35.25 0.84 -7.04
N VAL A 120 -36.10 -0.09 -7.44
CA VAL A 120 -36.92 0.03 -8.65
C VAL A 120 -37.77 1.28 -8.46
N ASP A 121 -37.45 2.32 -9.22
CA ASP A 121 -38.28 3.51 -9.34
C ASP A 121 -39.54 3.08 -10.09
N ASN A 122 -40.57 2.73 -9.33
CA ASN A 122 -41.88 2.38 -9.84
C ASN A 122 -42.70 3.67 -9.98
N SER A 123 -42.32 4.48 -10.97
CA SER A 123 -43.11 5.62 -11.42
C SER A 123 -44.04 5.14 -12.55
N GLY A 124 -45.25 4.73 -12.17
CA GLY A 124 -46.37 4.44 -13.06
C GLY A 124 -47.52 5.41 -12.82
#